data_AF-A0A2K2VU04-F1
#
_entry.id   AF-A0A2K2VU04-F1
#
_cell.length_a   1.000
_cell.length_b   1.000
_cell.length_c   1.000
_cell.angle_alpha   90.00
_cell.angle_beta   90.00
_cell.angle_gamma   90.00
#
_symmetry.space_group_name_H-M   'P 1'
#
loop_
_entity.id
_entity.type
_entity.pdbx_description
1 polymer ?
#
loop_
_entity_poly.entity_id
_entity_poly.type
_entity_poly.pdbx_seq_one_letter_code
_entity_poly.pdbx_strand_id
1 'polypeptide(L)'
;MLKKKNTKITPLDLIVSALLLAAVVYLGYRIRVGLNYKWNWQAIPQYLYRYDQESGKWVANLIMQGLFTTIRLSIWGTILATILGTIMGLCRISQGLFYRLLGRSYVELIRNMPP
;
A
#
# COMPACT_ATOMS: atom_id res chain seq x y z
N MET A 1 -21.13 -34.73 -1.10
CA MET A 1 -20.78 -35.48 0.13
C MET A 1 -19.40 -35.03 0.60
N LEU A 2 -19.31 -34.01 1.46
CA LEU A 2 -18.03 -33.44 1.91
C LEU A 2 -17.46 -34.31 3.04
N LYS A 3 -16.33 -34.98 2.77
CA LYS A 3 -15.63 -35.83 3.72
C LYS A 3 -15.01 -34.94 4.81
N LYS A 4 -15.57 -34.95 6.02
CA LYS A 4 -15.04 -34.25 7.19
C LYS A 4 -13.67 -34.85 7.54
N LYS A 5 -12.59 -34.16 7.18
CA LYS A 5 -11.22 -34.53 7.54
C LYS A 5 -11.01 -34.16 9.01
N ASN A 6 -10.91 -35.17 9.88
CA ASN A 6 -10.58 -34.96 11.28
C ASN A 6 -9.12 -34.49 11.37
N THR A 7 -8.90 -33.21 11.64
CA THR A 7 -7.58 -32.66 11.96
C THR A 7 -7.10 -33.28 13.28
N LYS A 8 -6.09 -34.15 13.19
CA LYS A 8 -5.42 -34.69 14.37
C LYS A 8 -4.40 -33.65 14.83
N ILE A 9 -4.57 -33.10 16.01
CA ILE A 9 -3.61 -32.18 16.62
C ILE A 9 -2.33 -32.98 16.87
N THR A 10 -1.24 -32.59 16.22
CA THR A 10 0.07 -33.20 16.44
C THR A 10 0.80 -32.49 17.59
N PRO A 11 1.72 -33.15 18.30
CA PRO A 11 2.51 -32.50 19.36
C PRO A 11 3.34 -31.31 18.83
N LEU A 12 3.71 -31.31 17.55
CA LEU A 12 4.38 -30.19 16.89
C LEU A 12 3.45 -28.96 16.80
N ASP A 13 2.18 -29.15 16.43
CA ASP A 13 1.19 -28.06 16.39
C ASP A 13 1.02 -27.42 17.78
N LEU A 14 1.08 -28.25 18.84
CA LEU A 14 1.00 -27.79 20.23
C LEU A 14 2.23 -26.97 20.64
N ILE A 15 3.44 -27.41 20.24
CA ILE A 15 4.69 -26.69 20.51
C ILE A 15 4.72 -25.35 19.76
N VAL A 16 4.38 -25.35 18.47
CA VAL A 16 4.39 -24.14 17.64
C VAL A 16 3.34 -23.14 18.13
N SER A 17 2.14 -23.60 18.46
CA SER A 17 1.11 -22.73 19.03
C SER A 17 1.53 -22.15 20.38
N ALA A 18 2.15 -22.95 21.27
CA ALA A 18 2.67 -22.46 22.54
C ALA A 18 3.76 -21.40 22.35
N LEU A 19 4.69 -21.60 21.41
CA LEU A 19 5.73 -20.62 21.07
C LEU A 19 5.15 -19.32 20.53
N LEU A 20 4.18 -19.40 19.61
CA LEU A 20 3.49 -18.23 19.08
C LEU A 20 2.76 -17.46 20.19
N LEU A 21 2.09 -18.18 21.09
CA LEU A 21 1.38 -17.59 22.22
C LEU A 21 2.36 -16.88 23.18
N ALA A 22 3.49 -17.52 23.49
CA ALA A 22 4.56 -16.93 24.28
C ALA A 22 5.14 -15.66 23.62
N ALA A 23 5.35 -15.67 22.30
CA ALA A 23 5.83 -14.51 21.55
C ALA A 23 4.83 -13.33 21.60
N VAL A 24 3.54 -13.61 21.44
CA VAL A 24 2.48 -12.58 21.54
C VAL A 24 2.42 -11.99 22.95
N VAL A 25 2.50 -12.83 23.98
CA VAL A 25 2.52 -12.38 25.38
C VAL A 25 3.76 -11.54 25.65
N TYR A 26 4.93 -11.96 25.17
CA TYR A 26 6.18 -11.20 25.30
C TYR A 26 6.11 -9.84 24.60
N LEU A 27 5.60 -9.79 23.36
CA LEU A 27 5.37 -8.52 22.65
C LEU A 27 4.42 -7.61 23.43
N GLY A 28 3.30 -8.15 23.91
CA GLY A 28 2.33 -7.41 24.71
C GLY A 28 2.94 -6.85 25.99
N TYR A 29 3.76 -7.65 26.69
CA TYR A 29 4.51 -7.21 27.86
C TYR A 29 5.51 -6.10 27.50
N ARG A 30 6.29 -6.27 26.43
CA ARG A 30 7.29 -5.29 26.00
C ARG A 30 6.66 -3.95 25.59
N ILE A 31 5.51 -3.98 24.92
CA ILE A 31 4.74 -2.79 24.55
C ILE A 31 4.25 -2.05 25.80
N ARG A 32 3.70 -2.77 26.79
CA ARG A 32 3.18 -2.15 28.02
C ARG A 32 4.27 -1.56 28.92
N VAL A 33 5.41 -2.23 29.03
CA VAL A 33 6.50 -1.82 29.95
C VAL A 33 7.47 -0.84 29.28
N GLY A 34 7.69 -0.97 27.97
CA GLY A 34 8.64 -0.14 27.23
C GLY A 34 8.07 1.19 26.74
N LEU A 35 6.76 1.30 26.56
CA LEU A 35 6.12 2.52 26.05
C LEU A 35 5.30 3.18 27.16
N ASN A 36 5.80 4.32 27.69
CA ASN A 36 5.01 5.25 28.49
C ASN A 36 4.03 6.03 27.60
N TYR A 37 3.26 5.33 26.77
CA TYR A 37 2.29 5.90 25.83
C TYR A 37 0.88 5.53 26.27
N LYS A 38 0.05 6.55 26.51
CA LYS A 38 -1.38 6.36 26.78
C LYS A 38 -2.08 6.15 25.45
N TRP A 39 -2.46 4.90 25.20
CA TRP A 39 -3.14 4.52 23.96
C TRP A 39 -4.48 5.25 23.80
N ASN A 40 -4.59 6.18 22.84
CA ASN A 40 -5.77 7.01 22.63
C ASN A 40 -6.36 6.86 21.22
N TRP A 41 -6.99 5.71 20.95
CA TRP A 41 -7.67 5.45 19.66
C TRP A 41 -8.82 6.43 19.38
N GLN A 42 -9.42 7.01 20.42
CA GLN A 42 -10.53 7.97 20.28
C GLN A 42 -10.10 9.26 19.59
N ALA A 43 -8.79 9.56 19.60
CA ALA A 43 -8.23 10.71 18.92
C ALA A 43 -8.08 10.53 17.41
N ILE A 44 -8.25 9.35 16.82
CA ILE A 44 -8.01 9.15 15.38
C ILE A 44 -9.09 9.77 14.49
N PRO A 45 -10.40 9.60 14.76
CA PRO A 45 -11.45 10.12 13.88
C PRO A 45 -11.33 11.63 13.60
N GLN A 46 -10.91 12.43 14.58
CA GLN A 46 -10.66 13.88 14.41
C GLN A 46 -9.49 14.21 13.46
N TYR A 47 -8.51 13.30 13.30
CA TYR A 47 -7.40 13.46 12.34
C TYR A 47 -7.78 13.02 10.93
N LEU A 48 -8.90 12.32 10.76
CA LEU A 48 -9.47 11.97 9.47
C LEU A 48 -10.45 13.06 9.00
N TYR A 49 -11.37 13.47 9.87
CA TYR A 49 -12.39 14.45 9.59
C TYR A 49 -12.48 15.48 10.71
N ARG A 50 -12.48 16.76 10.33
CA ARG A 50 -12.64 17.88 11.25
C ARG A 50 -13.91 18.63 10.88
N TYR A 51 -14.72 18.97 11.87
CA TYR A 51 -15.81 19.92 11.68
C TYR A 51 -15.24 21.32 11.61
N ASP A 52 -15.48 22.02 10.50
CA ASP A 52 -15.04 23.40 10.32
C ASP A 52 -16.19 24.34 10.68
N GLN A 53 -16.00 25.14 11.74
CA GLN A 53 -17.02 26.04 12.27
C GLN A 53 -17.27 27.26 11.37
N GLU A 54 -16.30 27.65 10.52
CA GLU A 54 -16.46 28.78 9.61
C GLU A 54 -17.32 28.40 8.38
N SER A 55 -17.16 27.18 7.88
CA SER A 55 -17.89 26.69 6.70
C SER A 55 -19.11 25.84 7.03
N GLY A 56 -19.33 25.48 8.30
CA GLY A 56 -20.45 24.67 8.79
C GLY A 56 -20.44 23.22 8.28
N LYS A 57 -19.32 22.75 7.73
CA LYS A 57 -19.20 21.47 7.03
C LYS A 57 -18.15 20.57 7.68
N TRP A 58 -18.33 19.27 7.52
CA TRP A 58 -17.29 18.28 7.79
C TRP A 58 -16.25 18.32 6.68
N VAL A 59 -15.01 18.64 7.02
CA VAL A 59 -13.89 18.74 6.08
C VAL A 59 -12.90 17.61 6.35
N ALA A 60 -12.35 17.06 5.26
CA ALA A 60 -11.25 16.10 5.32
C ALA A 60 -10.02 16.77 5.96
N ASN A 61 -9.47 16.17 7.00
CA ASN A 61 -8.25 16.65 7.65
C ASN A 61 -7.00 16.09 6.92
N LEU A 62 -5.80 16.48 7.34
CA LEU A 62 -4.52 16.29 6.62
C LEU A 62 -4.29 14.85 6.12
N ILE A 63 -4.61 13.83 6.91
CA ILE A 63 -4.42 12.42 6.51
C ILE A 63 -5.27 12.10 5.28
N MET A 64 -6.53 12.51 5.33
CA MET A 64 -7.49 12.21 4.29
C MET A 64 -7.24 13.07 3.05
N GLN A 65 -6.80 14.31 3.24
CA GLN A 65 -6.32 15.16 2.15
C GLN A 65 -5.11 14.56 1.45
N GLY A 66 -4.11 14.09 2.20
CA GLY A 66 -2.92 13.40 1.65
C GLY A 66 -3.25 12.10 0.92
N LEU A 67 -4.21 11.33 1.44
CA LEU A 67 -4.71 10.14 0.75
C LEU A 67 -5.34 10.51 -0.60
N PHE A 68 -6.26 11.48 -0.60
CA PHE A 68 -6.94 11.89 -1.83
C PHE A 68 -6.00 12.53 -2.85
N THR A 69 -4.99 13.30 -2.42
CA THR A 69 -3.99 13.83 -3.35
C THR A 69 -3.16 12.69 -3.95
N THR A 70 -2.74 11.70 -3.17
CA THR A 70 -1.99 10.54 -3.67
C THR A 70 -2.82 9.73 -4.66
N ILE A 71 -4.10 9.47 -4.37
CA ILE A 71 -5.01 8.77 -5.28
C ILE A 71 -5.18 9.58 -6.57
N ARG A 72 -5.43 10.89 -6.47
CA ARG A 72 -5.58 11.78 -7.63
C ARG A 72 -4.32 11.74 -8.51
N LEU A 73 -3.13 11.89 -7.92
CA LEU A 73 -1.86 11.84 -8.65
C LEU A 73 -1.65 10.46 -9.29
N SER A 74 -1.95 9.39 -8.57
CA SER A 74 -1.81 8.01 -9.07
C SER A 74 -2.71 7.75 -10.27
N ILE A 75 -3.95 8.23 -10.25
CA ILE A 75 -4.89 8.09 -11.37
C ILE A 75 -4.35 8.82 -12.61
N TRP A 76 -4.00 10.09 -12.48
CA TRP A 76 -3.47 10.86 -13.62
C TRP A 76 -2.15 10.30 -14.13
N GLY A 77 -1.24 9.93 -13.24
CA GLY A 77 0.02 9.30 -13.59
C GLY A 77 -0.18 7.99 -14.33
N THR A 78 -1.10 7.14 -13.88
CA THR A 78 -1.41 5.86 -14.53
C THR A 78 -2.00 6.06 -15.92
N ILE A 79 -2.94 7.00 -16.08
CA ILE A 79 -3.56 7.30 -17.38
C ILE A 79 -2.49 7.78 -18.37
N LEU A 80 -1.68 8.76 -17.99
CA LEU A 80 -0.62 9.30 -18.86
C LEU A 80 0.45 8.26 -19.17
N ALA A 81 0.89 7.50 -18.17
CA ALA A 81 1.86 6.43 -18.36
C ALA A 81 1.33 5.32 -19.27
N THR A 82 0.04 4.98 -19.19
CA THR A 82 -0.57 3.98 -20.06
C THR A 82 -0.63 4.46 -21.51
N ILE A 83 -1.04 5.71 -21.74
CA ILE A 83 -1.09 6.29 -23.09
C ILE A 83 0.31 6.35 -23.70
N LEU A 84 1.27 6.97 -23.01
CA LEU A 84 2.64 7.10 -23.50
C LEU A 84 3.34 5.74 -23.65
N GLY A 85 3.18 4.87 -22.67
CA GLY A 85 3.72 3.51 -22.70
C GLY A 85 3.18 2.69 -23.86
N THR A 86 1.88 2.81 -24.16
CA THR A 86 1.26 2.12 -25.30
C THR A 86 1.80 2.64 -26.63
N ILE A 87 1.88 3.97 -26.82
CA ILE A 87 2.44 4.58 -28.03
C ILE A 87 3.89 4.11 -28.25
N MET A 88 4.72 4.20 -27.22
CA MET A 88 6.13 3.81 -27.30
C MET A 88 6.31 2.30 -27.50
N GLY A 89 5.42 1.49 -26.90
CA GLY A 89 5.34 0.05 -27.13
C GLY A 89 5.04 -0.30 -28.59
N LEU A 90 4.09 0.40 -29.22
CA LEU A 90 3.77 0.23 -30.64
C LEU A 90 4.94 0.68 -31.53
N CYS A 91 5.58 1.82 -31.23
CA CYS A 91 6.76 2.28 -31.96
C CYS A 91 7.90 1.26 -31.94
N ARG A 92 8.09 0.55 -30.81
CA ARG A 92 9.13 -0.48 -30.66
C ARG A 92 8.93 -1.71 -31.57
N ILE A 93 7.69 -2.06 -31.91
CA ILE A 93 7.35 -3.24 -32.75
C ILE A 93 7.26 -2.87 -34.24
N SER A 94 7.26 -1.57 -34.56
CA SER A 94 7.19 -1.08 -35.95
C SER A 94 8.33 -1.60 -36.82
N GLN A 95 8.03 -1.85 -38.10
CA GLN A 95 8.99 -2.27 -39.13
C GLN A 95 9.99 -1.15 -39.50
N GLY A 96 9.64 0.12 -39.22
CA GLY A 96 10.49 1.27 -39.50
C GLY A 96 11.63 1.43 -38.48
N LEU A 97 12.87 1.54 -38.96
CA LEU A 97 14.07 1.69 -38.12
C LEU A 97 13.97 2.86 -37.12
N PHE A 98 13.47 4.01 -37.59
CA PHE A 98 13.34 5.23 -36.79
C PHE A 98 12.42 5.04 -35.57
N TYR A 99 11.19 4.55 -35.78
CA TYR A 99 10.23 4.33 -34.70
C TYR A 99 10.71 3.29 -33.69
N ARG A 100 11.39 2.24 -34.18
CA ARG A 100 11.96 1.20 -33.33
C ARG A 100 13.08 1.73 -32.43
N LEU A 101 13.95 2.60 -32.96
CA LEU A 101 15.02 3.24 -32.19
C LEU A 101 14.46 4.23 -31.19
N LEU A 102 13.50 5.08 -31.57
CA LEU A 102 12.84 6.00 -30.65
C LEU A 102 12.20 5.27 -29.46
N GLY A 103 11.42 4.21 -29.74
CA GLY A 103 10.77 3.42 -28.70
C GLY A 103 11.77 2.71 -27.76
N ARG A 104 12.92 2.26 -28.28
CA ARG A 104 13.99 1.67 -27.44
C ARG A 104 14.66 2.73 -26.56
N SER A 105 15.13 3.83 -27.15
CA SER A 105 15.85 4.88 -26.43
C SER A 105 14.99 5.48 -25.31
N TYR A 106 13.71 5.76 -25.59
CA TYR A 106 12.78 6.28 -24.57
C TYR A 106 12.66 5.34 -23.36
N VAL A 107 12.40 4.04 -23.61
CA VAL A 107 12.20 3.06 -22.53
C VAL A 107 13.49 2.82 -21.76
N GLU A 108 14.63 2.75 -22.45
CA GLU A 108 15.93 2.53 -21.82
C GLU A 108 16.35 3.73 -20.98
N LEU A 109 16.11 4.97 -21.44
CA LEU A 109 16.42 6.17 -20.64
C LEU A 109 15.58 6.25 -19.37
N ILE A 110 14.25 6.10 -19.49
CA ILE A 110 13.35 6.24 -18.35
C ILE A 110 13.60 5.17 -17.29
N ARG A 111 13.92 3.95 -17.71
CA ARG A 111 14.18 2.85 -16.76
C ARG A 111 15.55 2.91 -16.10
N ASN A 112 16.52 3.62 -16.69
CA ASN A 112 17.90 3.68 -16.21
C ASN A 112 18.30 5.07 -15.68
N MET A 113 17.37 6.02 -15.55
CA MET A 113 17.67 7.30 -14.90
C MET A 113 17.97 7.07 -13.41
N PRO A 114 19.17 7.44 -12.93
CA PRO A 114 19.45 7.42 -11.50
C PRO A 114 18.56 8.47 -10.79
N PRO A 115 18.06 8.16 -9.57
CA PRO A 115 17.15 9.03 -8.82
C PRO A 115 17.81 10.30 -8.30
#